data_AF-A0A381PF23-F1
#
_entry.id   AF-A0A381PF23-F1
#
_cell.length_a   1.000
_cell.length_b   1.000
_cell.length_c   1.000
_cell.angle_alpha   90.00
_cell.angle_beta   90.00
_cell.angle_gamma   90.00
#
_symmetry.space_group_name_H-M   'P 1'
#
loop_
_entity.id
_entity.type
_entity.pdbx_description
1 polymer ?
#
loop_
_entity_poly.entity_id
_entity_poly.type
_entity_poly.pdbx_seq_one_letter_code
_entity_poly.pdbx_strand_id
1 'polypeptide(L)'
;MKNPDAEKSNAIHSTSGAKDYGFQGALVGGATAYGWAASLFVETLGNQWLDFGWAHVRFRQPVYPGDDLVVVLDDDGSFEVRRDIDEVCCFSGEIGRGEAPWLGDIGVPSRRPPESIADPLPDLVLEDVPVGEELRTREVHLSVADAGAYARDKQVETLDCFYGSDASIHPAWIAEQPIHWLHHSYNYGPSIHTESRIQHLREGRVGQTYRVAGICRDAYERKGHHYIVNDTEIRDAADRAVARVQHTAIFRVRKLEAKRSDQPN
;
A
#
# COMPACT_ATOMS: atom_id res chain seq x y z
N MET A 1 -1.99 -15.76 4.20
CA MET A 1 -0.78 -15.73 3.34
C MET A 1 -0.36 -17.14 2.99
N LYS A 2 -0.27 -17.53 1.70
CA LYS A 2 -0.12 -18.94 1.29
C LYS A 2 1.28 -19.55 1.48
N ASN A 3 2.36 -18.77 1.57
CA ASN A 3 3.71 -19.28 1.89
C ASN A 3 4.62 -18.17 2.49
N PRO A 4 4.96 -18.21 3.79
CA PRO A 4 5.86 -17.26 4.43
C PRO A 4 7.34 -17.46 4.17
N ASP A 5 7.75 -18.63 3.73
CA ASP A 5 9.16 -18.97 3.52
C ASP A 5 9.61 -18.82 2.06
N ALA A 6 8.68 -18.52 1.15
CA ALA A 6 9.01 -18.17 -0.23
C ALA A 6 9.72 -16.81 -0.31
N GLU A 7 10.69 -16.70 -1.22
CA GLU A 7 11.28 -15.40 -1.57
C GLU A 7 10.21 -14.47 -2.16
N LYS A 8 10.30 -13.19 -1.80
CA LYS A 8 9.40 -12.16 -2.28
C LYS A 8 10.18 -10.92 -2.67
N SER A 9 9.66 -10.18 -3.65
CA SER A 9 10.27 -8.93 -4.14
C SER A 9 10.56 -7.93 -3.02
N ASN A 10 9.75 -7.94 -1.96
CA ASN A 10 10.04 -7.24 -0.72
C ASN A 10 10.40 -8.25 0.38
N ALA A 11 11.68 -8.27 0.76
CA ALA A 11 12.27 -9.28 1.65
C ALA A 11 11.59 -9.35 3.04
N ILE A 12 10.95 -8.27 3.51
CA ILE A 12 10.27 -8.30 4.83
C ILE A 12 9.00 -9.17 4.84
N HIS A 13 8.51 -9.56 3.66
CA HIS A 13 7.39 -10.49 3.52
C HIS A 13 7.84 -11.95 3.34
N SER A 14 9.13 -12.24 3.50
CA SER A 14 9.66 -13.58 3.71
C SER A 14 10.18 -13.73 5.15
N THR A 15 10.14 -14.94 5.70
CA THR A 15 10.59 -15.19 7.09
C THR A 15 12.06 -14.86 7.29
N SER A 16 12.90 -15.19 6.31
CA SER A 16 14.34 -14.90 6.34
C SER A 16 14.60 -13.40 6.35
N GLY A 17 14.02 -12.66 5.40
CA GLY A 17 14.25 -11.22 5.29
C GLY A 17 13.64 -10.43 6.45
N ALA A 18 12.51 -10.88 7.03
CA ALA A 18 11.93 -10.22 8.19
C ALA A 18 12.80 -10.36 9.46
N LYS A 19 13.45 -11.51 9.66
CA LYS A 19 14.34 -11.76 10.80
C LYS A 19 15.58 -10.86 10.77
N ASP A 20 16.12 -10.56 9.60
CA ASP A 20 17.26 -9.64 9.44
C ASP A 20 16.96 -8.23 9.96
N TYR A 21 15.69 -7.85 10.00
CA TYR A 21 15.20 -6.57 10.51
C TYR A 21 14.62 -6.65 11.93
N GLY A 22 14.75 -7.80 12.60
CA GLY A 22 14.30 -8.01 13.99
C GLY A 22 12.81 -8.33 14.15
N PHE A 23 12.11 -8.71 13.08
CA PHE A 23 10.72 -9.17 13.16
C PHE A 23 10.63 -10.67 13.47
N GLN A 24 9.53 -11.10 14.08
CA GLN A 24 9.31 -12.50 14.50
C GLN A 24 9.16 -13.48 13.31
N GLY A 25 8.77 -12.98 12.13
CA GLY A 25 8.57 -13.76 10.91
C GLY A 25 8.08 -12.87 9.78
N ALA A 26 7.74 -13.47 8.64
CA ALA A 26 7.28 -12.74 7.47
C ALA A 26 6.09 -11.82 7.81
N LEU A 27 6.18 -10.54 7.44
CA LEU A 27 5.05 -9.62 7.64
C LEU A 27 3.99 -9.83 6.56
N VAL A 28 2.71 -9.67 6.93
CA VAL A 28 1.64 -9.45 5.94
C VAL A 28 1.80 -8.05 5.36
N GLY A 29 1.60 -7.90 4.04
CA GLY A 29 1.65 -6.60 3.37
C GLY A 29 0.56 -5.67 3.87
N GLY A 30 0.91 -4.43 4.23
CA GLY A 30 -0.07 -3.47 4.77
C GLY A 30 -1.24 -3.22 3.80
N ALA A 31 -0.99 -3.17 2.49
CA ALA A 31 -2.07 -3.05 1.51
C ALA A 31 -2.98 -4.29 1.46
N THR A 32 -2.45 -5.48 1.72
CA THR A 32 -3.26 -6.71 1.87
C THR A 32 -4.12 -6.64 3.13
N ALA A 33 -3.55 -6.28 4.28
CA ALA A 33 -4.31 -6.14 5.52
C ALA A 33 -5.41 -5.05 5.41
N TYR A 34 -5.09 -3.91 4.79
CA TYR A 34 -6.08 -2.88 4.43
C TYR A 34 -7.20 -3.43 3.55
N GLY A 35 -6.87 -4.31 2.60
CA GLY A 35 -7.85 -4.96 1.73
C GLY A 35 -8.93 -5.72 2.47
N TRP A 36 -8.56 -6.47 3.51
CA TRP A 36 -9.51 -7.21 4.35
C TRP A 36 -10.47 -6.29 5.10
N ALA A 37 -9.98 -5.14 5.59
CA ALA A 37 -10.85 -4.13 6.20
C ALA A 37 -11.74 -3.44 5.16
N ALA A 38 -11.24 -3.25 3.95
CA ALA A 38 -11.96 -2.58 2.87
C ALA A 38 -13.22 -3.34 2.42
N SER A 39 -13.26 -4.67 2.56
CA SER A 39 -14.49 -5.45 2.33
C SER A 39 -15.63 -4.97 3.23
N LEU A 40 -15.38 -4.80 4.54
CA LEU A 40 -16.37 -4.28 5.48
C LEU A 40 -16.80 -2.84 5.14
N PHE A 41 -15.88 -2.02 4.63
CA PHE A 41 -16.19 -0.65 4.23
C PHE A 41 -17.17 -0.62 3.05
N VAL A 42 -16.98 -1.50 2.07
CA VAL A 42 -17.90 -1.65 0.93
C VAL A 42 -19.25 -2.21 1.38
N GLU A 43 -19.27 -3.19 2.28
CA GLU A 43 -20.53 -3.70 2.84
C GLU A 43 -21.33 -2.61 3.56
N THR A 44 -20.64 -1.72 4.28
CA THR A 44 -21.26 -0.70 5.13
C THR A 44 -21.67 0.55 4.34
N LEU A 45 -20.77 1.07 3.48
CA LEU A 45 -20.99 2.32 2.75
C LEU A 45 -21.56 2.08 1.34
N GLY A 46 -21.56 0.83 0.87
CA GLY A 46 -21.96 0.42 -0.47
C GLY A 46 -20.94 0.77 -1.55
N ASN A 47 -21.21 0.31 -2.78
CA ASN A 47 -20.36 0.56 -3.95
C ASN A 47 -20.15 2.05 -4.26
N GLN A 48 -20.99 2.95 -3.74
CA GLN A 48 -20.78 4.40 -3.85
C GLN A 48 -19.46 4.86 -3.22
N TRP A 49 -18.94 4.15 -2.22
CA TRP A 49 -17.63 4.44 -1.66
C TRP A 49 -16.49 4.15 -2.64
N LEU A 50 -16.63 3.12 -3.48
CA LEU A 50 -15.67 2.83 -4.57
C LEU A 50 -15.74 3.87 -5.69
N ASP A 51 -16.89 4.51 -5.87
CA ASP A 51 -17.05 5.58 -6.86
C ASP A 51 -16.52 6.92 -6.35
N PHE A 52 -16.97 7.36 -5.18
CA PHE A 52 -16.53 8.62 -4.60
C PHE A 52 -16.53 8.53 -3.07
N GLY A 53 -15.40 8.06 -2.54
CA GLY A 53 -15.17 7.88 -1.11
C GLY A 53 -13.69 7.87 -0.80
N TRP A 54 -13.36 7.72 0.47
CA TRP A 54 -11.97 7.80 0.94
C TRP A 54 -11.70 6.91 2.14
N ALA A 55 -10.42 6.61 2.34
CA ALA A 55 -9.90 5.96 3.54
C ALA A 55 -8.58 6.62 3.97
N HIS A 56 -8.43 6.79 5.27
CA HIS A 56 -7.19 7.14 5.93
C HIS A 56 -6.79 6.01 6.87
N VAL A 57 -5.68 5.32 6.58
CA VAL A 57 -5.22 4.17 7.37
C VAL A 57 -3.84 4.41 7.94
N ARG A 58 -3.62 4.01 9.20
CA ARG A 58 -2.32 4.07 9.90
C ARG A 58 -1.98 2.74 10.56
N PHE A 59 -0.82 2.19 10.21
CA PHE A 59 -0.30 0.93 10.75
C PHE A 59 0.53 1.18 12.00
N ARG A 60 0.20 0.45 13.08
CA ARG A 60 0.82 0.58 14.41
C ARG A 60 1.62 -0.65 14.78
N GLN A 61 1.10 -1.84 14.47
CA GLN A 61 1.74 -3.11 14.78
C GLN A 61 1.73 -4.02 13.55
N PRO A 62 2.76 -4.87 13.38
CA PRO A 62 2.82 -5.83 12.30
C PRO A 62 1.72 -6.89 12.45
N VAL A 63 1.20 -7.34 11.30
CA VAL A 63 0.32 -8.51 11.19
C VAL A 63 1.15 -9.67 10.66
N TYR A 64 1.00 -10.84 11.28
CA TYR A 64 1.70 -12.07 10.91
C TYR A 64 0.76 -13.12 10.29
N PRO A 65 1.27 -14.04 9.47
CA PRO A 65 0.52 -15.21 9.03
C PRO A 65 0.01 -16.02 10.23
N GLY A 66 -1.30 -16.27 10.26
CA GLY A 66 -1.95 -16.99 11.36
C GLY A 66 -2.55 -16.07 12.43
N ASP A 67 -2.33 -14.75 12.35
CA ASP A 67 -3.08 -13.79 13.16
C ASP A 67 -4.55 -13.80 12.72
N ASP A 68 -5.45 -14.04 13.66
CA ASP A 68 -6.88 -13.75 13.51
C ASP A 68 -7.11 -12.27 13.85
N LEU A 69 -7.83 -11.57 12.98
CA LEU A 69 -8.06 -10.13 13.07
C LEU A 69 -9.55 -9.82 13.22
N VAL A 70 -9.86 -8.87 14.09
CA VAL A 70 -11.20 -8.31 14.27
C VAL A 70 -11.20 -6.89 13.73
N VAL A 71 -12.10 -6.60 12.79
CA VAL A 71 -12.32 -5.25 12.25
C VAL A 71 -13.56 -4.67 12.92
N VAL A 72 -13.43 -3.51 13.55
CA VAL A 72 -14.53 -2.73 14.12
C VAL A 72 -14.63 -1.43 13.34
N LEU A 73 -15.83 -1.11 12.86
CA LEU A 73 -16.16 0.14 12.18
C LEU A 73 -17.30 0.81 12.95
N ASP A 74 -17.06 2.03 13.42
CA ASP A 74 -18.02 2.83 14.16
C ASP A 74 -18.88 3.69 13.22
N ASP A 75 -20.04 4.13 13.71
CA ASP A 75 -21.01 4.93 12.93
C ASP A 75 -20.45 6.28 12.45
N ASP A 76 -19.41 6.80 13.12
CA ASP A 76 -18.72 8.04 12.75
C ASP A 76 -17.67 7.85 11.64
N GLY A 77 -17.49 6.61 11.15
CA GLY A 77 -16.53 6.26 10.12
C GLY A 77 -15.13 5.97 10.64
N SER A 78 -14.88 6.03 11.95
CA SER A 78 -13.64 5.53 12.53
C SER A 78 -13.60 4.00 12.55
N PHE A 79 -12.42 3.43 12.33
CA PHE A 79 -12.26 1.98 12.36
C PHE A 79 -10.97 1.57 13.05
N GLU A 80 -11.00 0.35 13.59
CA GLU A 80 -9.86 -0.31 14.20
C GLU A 80 -9.77 -1.77 13.77
N VAL A 81 -8.55 -2.24 13.54
CA VAL A 81 -8.25 -3.65 13.30
C VAL A 81 -7.34 -4.16 14.40
N ARG A 82 -7.85 -5.10 15.19
CA ARG A 82 -7.16 -5.70 16.33
C ARG A 82 -6.82 -7.15 16.06
N ARG A 83 -5.75 -7.65 16.67
CA ARG A 83 -5.50 -9.08 16.74
C ARG A 83 -6.34 -9.70 17.85
N ASP A 84 -7.04 -10.79 17.54
CA ASP A 84 -8.01 -11.43 18.45
C ASP A 84 -7.36 -11.95 19.74
N ILE A 85 -6.16 -12.54 19.64
CA ILE A 85 -5.51 -13.22 20.77
C ILE A 85 -5.07 -12.28 21.92
N ASP A 86 -4.77 -11.02 21.61
CA ASP A 86 -4.17 -10.06 22.56
C ASP A 86 -4.80 -8.66 22.51
N GLU A 87 -5.85 -8.46 21.71
CA GLU A 87 -6.56 -7.19 21.48
C GLU A 87 -5.66 -6.05 21.01
N VAL A 88 -4.46 -6.35 20.50
CA VAL A 88 -3.52 -5.33 20.07
C VAL A 88 -4.01 -4.67 18.78
N CYS A 89 -4.13 -3.35 18.80
CA CYS A 89 -4.41 -2.53 17.62
C CYS A 89 -3.29 -2.65 16.57
N CYS A 90 -3.57 -3.36 15.49
CA CYS A 90 -2.66 -3.51 14.36
C CYS A 90 -2.65 -2.25 13.48
N PHE A 91 -3.83 -1.77 13.11
CA PHE A 91 -4.00 -0.53 12.36
C PHE A 91 -5.39 0.06 12.59
N SER A 92 -5.52 1.36 12.35
CA SER A 92 -6.76 2.12 12.57
C SER A 92 -6.83 3.29 11.62
N GLY A 93 -7.99 3.91 11.54
CA GLY A 93 -8.22 4.97 10.58
C GLY A 93 -9.63 5.52 10.57
N GLU A 94 -9.92 6.23 9.49
CA GLU A 94 -11.22 6.82 9.20
C GLU A 94 -11.57 6.55 7.74
N ILE A 95 -12.86 6.42 7.46
CA ILE A 95 -13.41 6.31 6.12
C ILE A 95 -14.59 7.27 5.93
N GLY A 96 -14.89 7.59 4.68
CA GLY A 96 -16.07 8.39 4.37
C GLY A 96 -16.46 8.32 2.91
N ARG A 97 -17.68 8.77 2.60
CA ARG A 97 -18.13 9.04 1.23
C ARG A 97 -17.84 10.50 0.89
N GLY A 98 -17.74 10.80 -0.40
CA GLY A 98 -17.48 12.15 -0.88
C GLY A 98 -16.00 12.50 -0.98
N GLU A 99 -15.73 13.80 -0.89
CA GLU A 99 -14.39 14.35 -0.88
C GLU A 99 -13.77 14.23 0.52
N ALA A 100 -12.55 13.68 0.59
CA ALA A 100 -11.78 13.64 1.82
C ALA A 100 -11.36 15.05 2.24
N PRO A 101 -11.34 15.36 3.54
CA PRO A 101 -10.95 16.68 4.04
C PRO A 101 -9.49 17.07 3.69
N TRP A 102 -8.65 16.08 3.40
CA TRP A 102 -7.24 16.25 3.03
C TRP A 102 -6.97 16.10 1.52
N LEU A 103 -7.99 15.94 0.67
CA LEU A 103 -7.77 15.71 -0.77
C LEU A 103 -6.94 16.83 -1.42
N GLY A 104 -7.19 18.09 -1.02
CA GLY A 104 -6.45 19.26 -1.49
C GLY A 104 -4.96 19.26 -1.12
N ASP A 105 -4.56 18.46 -0.12
CA ASP A 105 -3.17 18.36 0.30
C ASP A 105 -2.35 17.40 -0.58
N ILE A 106 -3.01 16.50 -1.33
CA ILE A 106 -2.33 15.54 -2.21
C ILE A 106 -1.96 16.22 -3.53
N GLY A 107 -0.66 16.22 -3.83
CA GLY A 107 -0.10 16.75 -5.06
C GLY A 107 -0.61 15.98 -6.27
N VAL A 108 -0.92 16.72 -7.33
CA VAL A 108 -1.41 16.15 -8.59
C VAL A 108 -0.26 16.10 -9.59
N PRO A 109 0.25 14.91 -9.95
CA PRO A 109 1.34 14.81 -10.91
C PRO A 109 0.90 15.27 -12.30
N SER A 110 1.83 15.84 -13.04
CA SER A 110 1.66 16.37 -14.40
C SER A 110 2.25 15.47 -15.48
N ARG A 111 3.14 14.53 -15.13
CA ARG A 111 3.76 13.55 -16.03
C ARG A 111 2.71 12.53 -16.48
N ARG A 112 2.62 12.34 -17.80
CA ARG A 112 1.55 11.55 -18.45
C ARG A 112 2.02 10.33 -19.23
N PRO A 113 2.96 10.46 -20.20
CA PRO A 113 3.29 9.31 -21.03
C PRO A 113 3.97 8.24 -20.15
N PRO A 114 3.61 6.96 -20.32
CA PRO A 114 4.30 5.89 -19.63
C PRO A 114 5.74 5.82 -20.12
N GLU A 115 6.64 5.45 -19.22
CA GLU A 115 8.07 5.41 -19.50
C GLU A 115 8.67 4.07 -19.12
N SER A 116 9.67 3.64 -19.89
CA SER A 116 10.39 2.41 -19.63
C SER A 116 11.16 2.47 -18.30
N ILE A 117 11.27 1.32 -17.65
CA ILE A 117 12.14 1.15 -16.49
C ILE A 117 13.61 1.40 -16.89
N ALA A 118 14.40 1.97 -15.99
CA ALA A 118 15.84 2.11 -16.20
C ALA A 118 16.56 0.78 -15.96
N ASP A 119 17.65 0.54 -16.69
CA ASP A 119 18.53 -0.61 -16.49
C ASP A 119 20.00 -0.14 -16.46
N PRO A 120 20.68 -0.18 -15.30
CA PRO A 120 20.16 -0.61 -13.99
C PRO A 120 19.25 0.45 -13.34
N LEU A 121 18.41 0.02 -12.40
CA LEU A 121 17.70 0.93 -11.50
C LEU A 121 18.68 1.54 -10.48
N PRO A 122 18.60 2.85 -10.19
CA PRO A 122 19.34 3.45 -9.08
C PRO A 122 18.82 2.98 -7.73
N ASP A 123 19.70 2.89 -6.74
CA ASP A 123 19.31 2.60 -5.35
C ASP A 123 18.65 3.83 -4.70
N LEU A 124 17.60 3.62 -3.92
CA LEU A 124 17.01 4.68 -3.09
C LEU A 124 17.79 4.82 -1.77
N VAL A 125 18.40 5.99 -1.59
CA VAL A 125 19.15 6.37 -0.38
C VAL A 125 18.60 7.70 0.14
N LEU A 126 18.69 7.97 1.45
CA LEU A 126 18.03 9.14 2.05
C LEU A 126 18.66 10.45 1.57
N GLU A 127 19.95 10.40 1.28
CA GLU A 127 20.78 11.53 0.88
C GLU A 127 20.40 12.08 -0.50
N ASP A 128 19.88 11.23 -1.38
CA ASP A 128 19.57 11.53 -2.78
C ASP A 128 18.10 11.23 -3.14
N VAL A 129 17.18 11.28 -2.15
CA VAL A 129 15.74 11.13 -2.45
C VAL A 129 15.28 12.34 -3.27
N PRO A 130 14.58 12.13 -4.39
CA PRO A 130 14.18 13.20 -5.31
C PRO A 130 12.95 13.97 -4.80
N VAL A 131 13.04 14.56 -3.61
CA VAL A 131 11.94 15.30 -2.97
C VAL A 131 11.52 16.48 -3.84
N GLY A 132 10.22 16.59 -4.11
CA GLY A 132 9.61 17.57 -5.01
C GLY A 132 9.58 17.17 -6.48
N GLU A 133 10.20 16.04 -6.86
CA GLU A 133 10.26 15.60 -8.25
C GLU A 133 9.18 14.58 -8.61
N GLU A 134 8.77 14.61 -9.88
CA GLU A 134 7.91 13.60 -10.48
C GLU A 134 8.72 12.43 -11.05
N LEU A 135 8.40 11.20 -10.65
CA LEU A 135 9.11 9.99 -11.13
C LEU A 135 8.42 9.34 -12.32
N ARG A 136 9.06 8.33 -12.92
CA ARG A 136 8.62 7.70 -14.18
C ARG A 136 7.17 7.24 -14.07
N THR A 137 6.37 7.57 -15.06
CA THR A 137 4.98 7.08 -15.11
C THR A 137 5.00 5.60 -15.43
N ARG A 138 4.31 4.79 -14.62
CA ARG A 138 4.18 3.35 -14.80
C ARG A 138 2.86 3.03 -15.48
N GLU A 139 2.90 2.19 -16.51
CA GLU A 139 1.70 1.58 -17.09
C GLU A 139 1.49 0.18 -16.51
N VAL A 140 0.23 -0.17 -16.22
CA VAL A 140 -0.15 -1.50 -15.71
C VAL A 140 -1.46 -1.95 -16.33
N HIS A 141 -1.44 -3.12 -16.96
CA HIS A 141 -2.66 -3.78 -17.42
C HIS A 141 -3.25 -4.61 -16.29
N LEU A 142 -4.54 -4.42 -16.00
CA LEU A 142 -5.28 -5.25 -15.05
C LEU A 142 -6.33 -6.04 -15.82
N SER A 143 -6.02 -7.28 -16.18
CA SER A 143 -6.97 -8.16 -16.85
C SER A 143 -8.08 -8.61 -15.90
N VAL A 144 -9.22 -9.06 -16.45
CA VAL A 144 -10.31 -9.65 -15.65
C VAL A 144 -9.82 -10.88 -14.89
N ALA A 145 -8.97 -11.69 -15.52
CA ALA A 145 -8.42 -12.90 -14.92
C ALA A 145 -7.49 -12.57 -13.73
N ASP A 146 -6.58 -11.60 -13.91
CA ASP A 146 -5.66 -11.18 -12.85
C ASP A 146 -6.41 -10.54 -11.68
N ALA A 147 -7.42 -9.72 -11.95
CA ALA A 147 -8.26 -9.13 -10.90
C ALA A 147 -9.03 -10.20 -10.13
N GLY A 148 -9.63 -11.18 -10.83
CA GLY A 148 -10.33 -12.29 -10.19
C GLY A 148 -9.41 -13.19 -9.37
N ALA A 149 -8.19 -13.44 -9.84
CA ALA A 149 -7.17 -14.16 -9.07
C ALA A 149 -6.70 -13.35 -7.86
N TYR A 150 -6.52 -12.03 -8.00
CA TYR A 150 -6.17 -11.14 -6.91
C TYR A 150 -7.23 -11.16 -5.79
N ALA A 151 -8.51 -10.97 -6.15
CA ALA A 151 -9.62 -11.01 -5.21
C ALA A 151 -9.71 -12.38 -4.51
N ARG A 152 -9.67 -13.48 -5.27
CA ARG A 152 -9.82 -14.84 -4.74
C ARG A 152 -8.63 -15.31 -3.90
N ASP A 153 -7.43 -15.18 -4.43
CA ASP A 153 -6.25 -15.86 -3.88
C ASP A 153 -5.45 -15.01 -2.90
N LYS A 154 -5.44 -13.69 -3.11
CA LYS A 154 -4.67 -12.75 -2.29
C LYS A 154 -5.54 -12.10 -1.21
N GLN A 155 -6.74 -11.65 -1.58
CA GLN A 155 -7.65 -10.98 -0.65
C GLN A 155 -8.62 -11.94 0.03
N VAL A 156 -8.89 -13.11 -0.58
CA VAL A 156 -9.91 -14.05 -0.10
C VAL A 156 -11.28 -13.37 0.00
N GLU A 157 -11.56 -12.54 -1.01
CA GLU A 157 -12.71 -11.66 -1.05
C GLU A 157 -14.00 -12.44 -1.33
N THR A 158 -15.10 -12.02 -0.70
CA THR A 158 -16.44 -12.63 -0.81
C THR A 158 -17.44 -11.75 -1.54
N LEU A 159 -17.16 -10.46 -1.72
CA LEU A 159 -18.08 -9.53 -2.39
C LEU A 159 -18.08 -9.70 -3.91
N ASP A 160 -19.28 -9.92 -4.46
CA ASP A 160 -19.49 -10.14 -5.89
C ASP A 160 -19.02 -8.97 -6.78
N CYS A 161 -19.00 -7.74 -6.25
CA CYS A 161 -18.58 -6.56 -7.02
C CYS A 161 -17.11 -6.61 -7.47
N PHE A 162 -16.29 -7.49 -6.88
CA PHE A 162 -14.90 -7.69 -7.27
C PHE A 162 -14.67 -8.88 -8.22
N TYR A 163 -15.75 -9.47 -8.75
CA TYR A 163 -15.69 -10.61 -9.65
C TYR A 163 -16.44 -10.38 -10.97
N GLY A 164 -15.99 -11.05 -12.04
CA GLY A 164 -16.58 -10.97 -13.37
C GLY A 164 -16.01 -9.86 -14.26
N SER A 165 -16.54 -9.75 -15.49
CA SER A 165 -16.07 -8.79 -16.49
C SER A 165 -16.37 -7.34 -16.14
N ASP A 166 -17.40 -7.11 -15.32
CA ASP A 166 -17.81 -5.77 -14.88
C ASP A 166 -17.27 -5.42 -13.49
N ALA A 167 -16.33 -6.21 -12.95
CA ALA A 167 -15.82 -6.03 -11.60
C ALA A 167 -15.20 -4.64 -11.37
N SER A 168 -15.43 -4.11 -10.19
CA SER A 168 -14.72 -2.96 -9.65
C SER A 168 -13.27 -3.35 -9.31
N ILE A 169 -12.36 -2.38 -9.32
CA ILE A 169 -11.01 -2.60 -8.80
C ILE A 169 -11.06 -2.76 -7.28
N HIS A 170 -10.37 -3.78 -6.79
CA HIS A 170 -10.22 -4.01 -5.35
C HIS A 170 -9.41 -2.86 -4.68
N PRO A 171 -9.86 -2.27 -3.56
CA PRO A 171 -9.18 -1.15 -2.89
C PRO A 171 -7.72 -1.43 -2.53
N ALA A 172 -7.40 -2.66 -2.10
CA ALA A 172 -6.02 -3.08 -1.88
C ALA A 172 -5.12 -2.94 -3.12
N TRP A 173 -5.64 -3.21 -4.33
CA TRP A 173 -4.87 -3.04 -5.56
C TRP A 173 -4.49 -1.57 -5.76
N ILE A 174 -5.40 -0.63 -5.46
CA ILE A 174 -5.13 0.82 -5.47
C ILE A 174 -4.04 1.16 -4.47
N ALA A 175 -4.15 0.65 -3.24
CA ALA A 175 -3.17 0.90 -2.17
C ALA A 175 -1.76 0.35 -2.47
N GLU A 176 -1.62 -0.63 -3.37
CA GLU A 176 -0.33 -1.18 -3.79
C GLU A 176 0.35 -0.38 -4.90
N GLN A 177 -0.40 0.42 -5.66
CA GLN A 177 0.16 1.12 -6.82
C GLN A 177 1.29 2.11 -6.47
N PRO A 178 1.25 2.87 -5.36
CA PRO A 178 2.39 3.73 -4.97
C PRO A 178 3.69 2.95 -4.78
N ILE A 179 3.61 1.73 -4.23
CA ILE A 179 4.77 0.86 -3.99
C ILE A 179 5.37 0.39 -5.32
N HIS A 180 4.50 -0.10 -6.22
CA HIS A 180 4.92 -0.57 -7.55
C HIS A 180 5.42 0.56 -8.44
N TRP A 181 4.86 1.76 -8.31
CA TRP A 181 5.33 2.96 -8.99
C TRP A 181 6.74 3.36 -8.51
N LEU A 182 7.01 3.32 -7.20
CA LEU A 182 8.35 3.66 -6.70
C LEU A 182 9.40 2.62 -7.17
N HIS A 183 9.06 1.33 -7.15
CA HIS A 183 9.92 0.27 -7.71
C HIS A 183 10.15 0.38 -9.22
N HIS A 184 9.31 1.14 -9.94
CA HIS A 184 9.52 1.43 -11.36
C HIS A 184 10.63 2.46 -11.60
N SER A 185 11.04 3.18 -10.55
CA SER A 185 12.09 4.20 -10.64
C SER A 185 13.31 3.90 -9.79
N TYR A 186 13.19 3.07 -8.75
CA TYR A 186 14.25 2.79 -7.80
C TYR A 186 14.31 1.33 -7.36
N ASN A 187 15.53 0.86 -7.13
CA ASN A 187 15.79 -0.31 -6.31
C ASN A 187 15.79 0.10 -4.83
N TYR A 188 14.90 -0.48 -4.02
CA TYR A 188 14.86 -0.20 -2.60
C TYR A 188 14.25 -1.36 -1.82
N GLY A 189 14.54 -1.44 -0.53
CA GLY A 189 13.99 -2.47 0.32
C GLY A 189 14.55 -2.39 1.75
N PRO A 190 13.75 -2.76 2.76
CA PRO A 190 12.37 -3.24 2.65
C PRO A 190 11.37 -2.09 2.39
N SER A 191 10.17 -2.42 1.91
CA SER A 191 9.04 -1.47 1.83
C SER A 191 8.03 -1.79 2.94
N ILE A 192 7.94 -0.93 3.97
CA ILE A 192 7.00 -1.14 5.09
C ILE A 192 5.97 -0.02 5.08
N HIS A 193 4.73 -0.37 4.75
CA HIS A 193 3.60 0.55 4.75
C HIS A 193 3.31 1.05 6.18
N THR A 194 3.26 2.36 6.38
CA THR A 194 2.96 2.96 7.71
C THR A 194 1.71 3.83 7.71
N GLU A 195 1.39 4.52 6.62
CA GLU A 195 0.18 5.32 6.49
C GLU A 195 -0.22 5.45 5.02
N SER A 196 -1.53 5.45 4.74
CA SER A 196 -2.08 5.80 3.44
C SER A 196 -3.31 6.69 3.59
N ARG A 197 -3.40 7.70 2.74
CA ARG A 197 -4.61 8.49 2.51
C ARG A 197 -5.05 8.23 1.06
N ILE A 198 -6.22 7.63 0.87
CA ILE A 198 -6.72 7.13 -0.41
C ILE A 198 -8.05 7.81 -0.72
N GLN A 199 -8.11 8.58 -1.80
CA GLN A 199 -9.34 9.12 -2.35
C GLN A 199 -9.70 8.33 -3.60
N HIS A 200 -10.88 7.73 -3.62
CA HIS A 200 -11.54 7.25 -4.83
C HIS A 200 -12.22 8.43 -5.53
N LEU A 201 -11.89 8.67 -6.80
CA LEU A 201 -12.43 9.78 -7.59
C LEU A 201 -13.48 9.32 -8.61
N ARG A 202 -13.46 8.02 -8.93
CA ARG A 202 -14.46 7.30 -9.71
C ARG A 202 -14.22 5.81 -9.57
N GLU A 203 -15.24 5.03 -9.83
CA GLU A 203 -15.11 3.58 -9.81
C GLU A 203 -14.18 3.09 -10.94
N GLY A 204 -13.09 2.41 -10.55
CA GLY A 204 -12.20 1.73 -11.49
C GLY A 204 -12.78 0.38 -11.92
N ARG A 205 -12.64 0.02 -13.20
CA ARG A 205 -13.09 -1.27 -13.76
C ARG A 205 -11.93 -2.16 -14.18
N VAL A 206 -12.07 -3.46 -14.05
CA VAL A 206 -11.10 -4.45 -14.55
C VAL A 206 -11.08 -4.50 -16.09
N GLY A 207 -10.14 -5.26 -16.66
CA GLY A 207 -10.06 -5.49 -18.12
C GLY A 207 -9.45 -4.33 -18.91
N GLN A 208 -8.75 -3.41 -18.25
CA GLN A 208 -8.16 -2.24 -18.90
C GLN A 208 -6.78 -1.89 -18.34
N THR A 209 -6.16 -0.91 -18.98
CA THR A 209 -4.85 -0.39 -18.61
C THR A 209 -4.98 0.86 -17.77
N TYR A 210 -4.11 0.97 -16.76
CA TYR A 210 -3.99 2.11 -15.87
C TYR A 210 -2.60 2.73 -15.96
N ARG A 211 -2.54 4.02 -15.68
CA ARG A 211 -1.29 4.78 -15.55
C ARG A 211 -1.16 5.29 -14.13
N VAL A 212 0.02 5.12 -13.56
CA VAL A 212 0.36 5.59 -12.21
C VAL A 212 1.50 6.58 -12.36
N ALA A 213 1.21 7.84 -12.05
CA ALA A 213 2.19 8.91 -11.94
C ALA A 213 2.25 9.40 -10.50
N GLY A 214 3.33 10.07 -10.11
CA GLY A 214 3.47 10.54 -8.74
C GLY A 214 4.62 11.51 -8.53
N ILE A 215 4.61 12.10 -7.34
CA ILE A 215 5.58 13.06 -6.83
C ILE A 215 6.16 12.46 -5.54
N CYS A 216 7.48 12.48 -5.41
CA CYS A 216 8.10 12.24 -4.09
C CYS A 216 7.86 13.50 -3.24
N ARG A 217 6.92 13.42 -2.30
CA ARG A 217 6.50 14.57 -1.49
C ARG A 217 7.53 14.93 -0.43
N ASP A 218 8.06 13.93 0.26
CA ASP A 218 8.92 14.12 1.42
C ASP A 218 9.75 12.86 1.68
N ALA A 219 10.87 13.03 2.37
CA ALA A 219 11.64 11.93 2.92
C ALA A 219 12.40 12.37 4.17
N TYR A 220 12.41 11.51 5.18
CA TYR A 220 12.96 11.86 6.48
C TYR A 220 13.44 10.62 7.26
N GLU A 221 14.30 10.85 8.24
CA GLU A 221 14.66 9.84 9.24
C GLU A 221 13.79 9.99 10.49
N ARG A 222 13.30 8.87 11.03
CA ARG A 222 12.66 8.83 12.35
C ARG A 222 12.99 7.54 13.07
N LYS A 223 13.59 7.66 14.26
CA LYS A 223 14.03 6.52 15.11
C LYS A 223 14.97 5.55 14.35
N GLY A 224 15.84 6.07 13.48
CA GLY A 224 16.76 5.29 12.67
C GLY A 224 16.15 4.62 11.43
N HIS A 225 14.85 4.80 11.17
CA HIS A 225 14.22 4.32 9.94
C HIS A 225 14.11 5.47 8.94
N HIS A 226 14.32 5.19 7.66
CA HIS A 226 14.17 6.16 6.59
C HIS A 226 12.79 6.02 5.96
N TYR A 227 12.04 7.12 5.92
CA TYR A 227 10.68 7.21 5.41
C TYR A 227 10.65 7.98 4.10
N ILE A 228 9.73 7.58 3.24
CA ILE A 228 9.35 8.32 2.04
C ILE A 228 7.84 8.52 2.03
N VAL A 229 7.42 9.72 1.65
CA VAL A 229 6.02 10.08 1.41
C VAL A 229 5.86 10.35 -0.08
N ASN A 230 4.93 9.64 -0.72
CA ASN A 230 4.67 9.77 -2.14
C ASN A 230 3.21 10.13 -2.37
N ASP A 231 2.96 11.14 -3.19
CA ASP A 231 1.64 11.40 -3.73
C ASP A 231 1.54 10.80 -5.12
N THR A 232 0.49 10.02 -5.36
CA THR A 232 0.28 9.35 -6.64
C THR A 232 -1.14 9.57 -7.14
N GLU A 233 -1.29 9.57 -8.46
CA GLU A 233 -2.59 9.55 -9.13
C GLU A 233 -2.64 8.36 -10.09
N ILE A 234 -3.72 7.60 -10.00
CA ILE A 234 -4.02 6.48 -10.88
C ILE A 234 -5.04 6.97 -11.90
N ARG A 235 -4.76 6.78 -13.19
CA ARG A 235 -5.66 7.14 -14.30
C ARG A 235 -6.03 5.93 -15.14
N ASP A 236 -7.26 5.91 -15.64
CA ASP A 236 -7.73 4.87 -16.56
C ASP A 236 -7.25 5.09 -18.01
N ALA A 237 -7.61 4.18 -18.91
CA ALA A 237 -7.21 4.25 -20.32
C ALA A 237 -7.73 5.50 -21.05
N ALA A 238 -8.79 6.13 -20.55
CA ALA A 238 -9.36 7.38 -21.05
C ALA A 238 -8.77 8.62 -20.37
N ASP A 239 -7.66 8.46 -19.63
CA ASP A 239 -6.96 9.51 -18.89
C ASP A 239 -7.79 10.18 -17.78
N ARG A 240 -8.80 9.49 -17.25
CA ARG A 240 -9.61 9.99 -16.12
C ARG A 240 -8.97 9.55 -14.80
N ALA A 241 -8.89 10.46 -13.84
CA ALA A 241 -8.37 10.14 -12.51
C ALA A 241 -9.33 9.19 -11.76
N VAL A 242 -8.79 8.07 -11.29
CA VAL A 242 -9.50 6.97 -10.61
C VAL A 242 -9.29 7.04 -9.11
N ALA A 243 -8.05 7.27 -8.70
CA ALA A 243 -7.73 7.45 -7.30
C ALA A 243 -6.52 8.35 -7.13
N ARG A 244 -6.46 9.01 -5.97
CA ARG A 244 -5.26 9.66 -5.46
C ARG A 244 -4.84 9.01 -4.17
N VAL A 245 -3.54 8.77 -4.03
CA VAL A 245 -2.99 8.09 -2.86
C VAL A 245 -1.76 8.84 -2.39
N GLN A 246 -1.80 9.34 -1.16
CA GLN A 246 -0.60 9.70 -0.41
C GLN A 246 -0.19 8.48 0.42
N HIS A 247 1.02 7.99 0.17
CA HIS A 247 1.53 6.77 0.76
C HIS A 247 2.83 7.05 1.52
N THR A 248 2.87 6.63 2.79
CA THR A 248 4.05 6.74 3.64
C THR A 248 4.61 5.35 3.94
N ALA A 249 5.86 5.13 3.56
CA ALA A 249 6.55 3.86 3.78
C ALA A 249 7.94 4.05 4.35
N ILE A 250 8.39 3.07 5.14
CA ILE A 250 9.80 2.90 5.48
C ILE A 250 10.47 2.21 4.29
N PHE A 251 11.49 2.84 3.72
CA PHE A 251 12.29 2.26 2.62
C PHE A 251 13.66 1.75 3.08
N ARG A 252 14.05 2.07 4.33
CA ARG A 252 15.22 1.50 5.00
C ARG A 252 14.98 1.38 6.50
N VAL A 253 15.22 0.19 7.05
CA VAL A 253 15.09 -0.07 8.50
C VAL A 253 16.41 0.26 9.20
N ARG A 254 16.32 0.71 10.45
CA ARG A 254 17.48 0.90 11.32
C ARG A 254 18.39 -0.33 11.31
N LYS A 255 19.72 -0.13 11.25
CA LYS A 255 20.66 -1.22 11.49
C LYS A 255 20.62 -1.58 12.98
N LEU A 256 20.50 -2.87 13.30
CA LEU A 256 20.73 -3.34 14.67
C LEU A 256 22.22 -3.13 14.97
N GLU A 257 22.54 -2.41 16.05
CA GLU A 257 23.93 -2.32 16.51
C GLU A 257 24.43 -3.74 16.81
N ALA A 258 25.53 -4.15 16.18
CA ALA A 258 26.20 -5.39 16.54
C ALA A 258 26.56 -5.31 18.02
N LYS A 259 26.09 -6.26 18.83
CA LYS A 259 26.55 -6.39 20.22
C LYS A 259 28.07 -6.35 20.20
N ARG A 260 28.67 -5.34 20.84
CA ARG A 260 30.10 -5.34 21.14
C ARG A 260 30.36 -6.65 21.88
N SER A 261 31.08 -7.56 21.25
CA SER A 261 31.64 -8.71 21.91
C SER A 261 32.56 -8.19 23.00
N ASP A 262 32.11 -8.28 24.25
CA ASP A 262 32.98 -8.10 25.41
C ASP A 262 34.15 -9.08 25.24
N GLN A 263 35.35 -8.51 25.03
CA GLN A 263 36.58 -9.26 25.15
C GLN A 263 36.78 -9.60 26.63
N PRO A 264 36.96 -10.88 27.01
CA PRO A 264 37.37 -11.20 28.37
C PRO A 264 38.81 -10.73 28.58
N ASN A 265 39.00 -9.93 29.64
CA ASN A 265 40.30 -9.67 30.28
C ASN A 265 40.91 -10.98 30.79
#